data_AF-W3AIW0-F1
#
_entry.id   AF-W3AIW0-F1
#
_cell.length_a   1.000
_cell.length_b   1.000
_cell.length_c   1.000
_cell.angle_alpha   90.00
_cell.angle_beta   90.00
_cell.angle_gamma   90.00
#
_symmetry.space_group_name_H-M   'P 1'
#
loop_
_entity.id
_entity.type
_entity.pdbx_description
1 polymer ?
#
loop_
_entity_poly.entity_id
_entity_poly.type
_entity_poly.pdbx_seq_one_letter_code
_entity_poly.pdbx_strand_id
1 'polypeptide(L)' 'MKRYKELTGCAVLVNTSYNVRGEPIVCDYIDAYKCFMRTEMDVLICNNCILYRDEQPKFIDEDWRKIYALD' A
#
# COMPACT_ATOMS: atom_id res chain seq x y z
N MET A 1 -16.50 5.74 -8.07
CA MET A 1 -16.21 6.03 -9.50
C MET A 1 -16.74 7.37 -10.01
N LYS A 2 -17.99 7.79 -9.72
CA LYS A 2 -18.54 9.07 -10.21
C LYS A 2 -17.65 10.28 -9.89
N ARG A 3 -17.28 10.46 -8.62
CA ARG A 3 -16.41 11.56 -8.17
C ARG A 3 -15.01 11.54 -8.82
N TYR A 4 -14.44 10.36 -9.01
CA TYR A 4 -13.14 10.20 -9.67
C TYR A 4 -13.20 10.63 -11.14
N LYS A 5 -14.26 10.26 -11.87
CA LYS A 5 -14.50 10.73 -13.26
C LYS A 5 -14.64 12.24 -13.33
N GLU A 6 -15.38 12.85 -12.40
CA GLU A 6 -15.55 14.31 -12.34
C GLU A 6 -14.22 15.05 -12.15
N LEU A 7 -13.30 14.48 -11.37
CA LEU A 7 -11.99 15.08 -11.08
C LEU A 7 -10.95 14.84 -12.19
N THR A 8 -10.94 13.65 -12.77
CA THR A 8 -9.85 13.20 -13.66
C THR A 8 -10.25 13.12 -15.12
N GLY A 9 -11.54 13.20 -15.45
CA GLY A 9 -12.08 12.90 -16.78
C GLY A 9 -12.10 11.42 -17.14
N CYS A 10 -11.49 10.54 -16.34
CA CYS A 10 -11.39 9.11 -16.58
C CYS A 10 -12.19 8.32 -15.52
N ALA A 11 -12.99 7.34 -15.96
CA ALA A 11 -13.81 6.52 -15.07
C ALA A 11 -13.19 5.14 -14.79
N VAL A 12 -11.87 5.03 -14.76
CA VAL A 12 -11.13 3.77 -14.58
C VAL A 12 -10.16 3.88 -13.40
N LEU A 13 -10.15 2.86 -12.55
CA LEU A 13 -9.19 2.68 -11.45
C LEU A 13 -8.53 1.31 -11.58
N VAL A 14 -7.26 1.24 -11.22
CA VAL A 14 -6.56 -0.03 -11.03
C VAL A 14 -6.91 -0.55 -9.64
N ASN A 15 -7.42 -1.78 -9.57
CA ASN A 15 -7.67 -2.50 -8.33
C ASN A 15 -6.88 -3.81 -8.39
N THR A 16 -5.83 -3.89 -7.60
CA THR A 16 -4.96 -5.07 -7.48
C THR A 16 -4.90 -5.47 -6.01
N SER A 17 -4.42 -6.68 -5.74
CA SER A 17 -4.12 -7.11 -4.37
C SER A 17 -3.21 -6.10 -3.68
N TYR A 18 -3.50 -5.83 -2.41
CA TYR A 18 -2.64 -5.01 -1.59
C TYR A 18 -1.64 -5.90 -0.84
N ASN A 19 -0.47 -6.07 -1.45
CA ASN A 19 0.67 -6.84 -0.98
C ASN A 19 1.93 -6.46 -1.76
N VAL A 20 3.09 -6.83 -1.24
CA VAL A 20 4.30 -6.93 -2.07
C VAL A 20 4.34 -8.30 -2.73
N ARG A 21 4.94 -8.40 -3.93
CA ARG A 21 5.06 -9.68 -4.64
C ARG A 21 5.70 -10.75 -3.75
N GLY A 22 5.00 -11.87 -3.58
CA GLY A 22 5.42 -13.01 -2.75
C GLY A 22 4.82 -13.02 -1.34
N GLU A 23 4.27 -11.90 -0.88
CA GLU A 23 3.54 -11.83 0.39
C GLU A 23 2.04 -12.14 0.21
N PRO A 24 1.36 -12.66 1.24
CA PRO A 24 -0.10 -12.73 1.26
C PRO A 24 -0.74 -11.34 1.19
N ILE A 25 -2.03 -11.29 0.83
CA ILE A 25 -2.81 -10.05 0.93
C ILE A 25 -2.85 -9.61 2.39
N VAL A 26 -2.67 -8.30 2.62
CA VAL A 26 -2.75 -7.67 3.93
C VAL A 26 -4.10 -7.96 4.61
N CYS A 27 -4.05 -8.35 5.88
CA CYS A 27 -5.23 -8.65 6.70
C CYS A 27 -5.36 -7.78 7.96
N ASP A 28 -4.36 -6.96 8.30
CA ASP A 28 -4.40 -6.07 9.46
C ASP A 28 -3.72 -4.72 9.20
N TYR A 29 -3.88 -3.79 10.14
CA TYR A 29 -3.38 -2.42 10.04
C TYR A 29 -1.84 -2.33 10.02
N ILE A 30 -1.17 -3.24 10.72
CA ILE A 30 0.29 -3.23 10.84
C ILE A 30 0.91 -3.74 9.54
N ASP A 31 0.36 -4.80 8.98
CA ASP A 31 0.75 -5.33 7.68
C ASP A 31 0.43 -4.34 6.56
N ALA A 32 -0.69 -3.61 6.66
CA ALA A 32 -1.02 -2.53 5.73
C ALA A 32 0.05 -1.43 5.74
N TYR A 33 0.52 -1.05 6.93
CA TYR A 33 1.58 -0.06 7.09
C TYR A 33 2.92 -0.56 6.58
N LYS A 34 3.31 -1.80 6.89
CA LYS A 34 4.57 -2.40 6.38
C LYS A 34 4.54 -2.48 4.86
N CYS A 35 3.45 -2.98 4.26
CA CYS A 35 3.28 -3.04 2.81
C CYS A 35 3.34 -1.63 2.19
N PHE A 36 2.73 -0.63 2.82
CA PHE A 36 2.83 0.76 2.39
C PHE A 36 4.29 1.23 2.39
N MET A 37 5.01 1.07 3.51
CA MET A 37 6.39 1.52 3.64
C MET A 37 7.38 0.76 2.73
N ARG A 38 7.04 -0.47 2.30
CA ARG A 38 7.85 -1.30 1.38
C ARG A 38 7.62 -1.03 -0.10
N THR A 39 6.52 -0.39 -0.46
CA THR A 39 6.19 -0.05 -1.86
C THR A 39 6.57 1.39 -2.17
N GLU A 40 6.28 1.85 -3.38
CA GLU A 40 6.43 3.25 -3.82
C GLU A 40 5.09 4.01 -3.77
N MET A 41 4.11 3.56 -2.99
CA MET A 41 2.81 4.22 -2.90
C MET A 41 2.90 5.56 -2.15
N ASP A 42 2.23 6.59 -2.64
CA ASP A 42 2.29 7.93 -2.01
C ASP A 42 1.44 8.05 -0.74
N VAL A 43 0.26 7.41 -0.74
CA VAL A 43 -0.75 7.57 0.32
C VAL A 43 -1.36 6.21 0.71
N LEU A 44 -1.48 5.96 2.01
CA LEU A 44 -2.28 4.88 2.58
C LEU A 44 -3.51 5.48 3.28
N ILE A 45 -4.70 5.04 2.84
CA ILE A 45 -5.96 5.35 3.52
C ILE A 45 -6.42 4.08 4.23
N CYS A 46 -6.57 4.15 5.54
CA CYS A 46 -7.07 3.05 6.34
C CYS A 46 -8.16 3.53 7.29
N ASN A 47 -9.42 3.21 6.98
CA ASN A 47 -10.60 3.77 7.63
C ASN A 47 -10.55 5.31 7.71
N ASN A 48 -10.45 5.86 8.92
CA ASN A 48 -10.44 7.29 9.20
C ASN A 48 -9.03 7.88 9.30
N CYS A 49 -8.01 7.10 8.96
CA CYS A 49 -6.62 7.51 9.00
C CYS A 49 -6.09 7.67 7.56
N ILE A 50 -5.35 8.75 7.33
CA ILE A 50 -4.63 9.02 6.09
C ILE A 50 -3.16 9.17 6.46
N LEU A 51 -2.30 8.43 5.78
CA LEU A 51 -0.85 8.45 5.98
C LEU A 51 -0.20 8.86 4.67
N TYR A 52 0.60 9.91 4.71
CA TYR A 52 1.44 10.36 3.59
C TYR A 52 2.86 9.86 3.79
N ARG A 53 3.47 9.33 2.72
CA ARG A 53 4.80 8.69 2.79
C ARG A 53 5.88 9.61 3.34
N ASP A 54 5.87 10.87 2.92
CA ASP A 54 6.83 11.90 3.29
C ASP A 54 6.69 12.36 4.75
N GLU A 55 5.55 12.10 5.39
CA GLU A 55 5.33 12.36 6.81
C GLU A 55 5.72 11.18 7.71
N GLN A 56 6.07 10.02 7.13
CA GLN A 56 6.41 8.83 7.91
C GLN A 56 7.85 8.87 8.40
N PRO A 57 8.14 8.31 9.59
CA PRO A 57 9.50 8.16 10.06
C PRO A 57 10.30 7.26 9.11
N LYS A 58 11.63 7.34 9.21
CA LYS A 58 12.52 6.42 8.50
C LYS A 58 12.13 4.98 8.84
N PHE A 59 11.69 4.25 7.82
CA PHE A 59 11.34 2.85 7.95
C PHE A 59 12.61 2.00 7.93
N ILE A 60 12.81 1.23 9.00
CA ILE A 60 13.87 0.23 9.06
C ILE A 60 13.18 -1.10 8.80
N ASP A 61 13.41 -1.63 7.61
CA ASP A 61 12.83 -2.90 7.21
C ASP A 61 13.78 -4.05 7.59
N GLU A 62 13.20 -5.11 8.14
CA GLU A 62 13.87 -6.39 8.20
C GLU A 62 13.86 -7.01 6.80
N ASP A 63 14.85 -7.83 6.46
CA ASP A 63 14.97 -8.45 5.13
C ASP A 63 13.91 -9.54 4.93
N TRP A 64 12.66 -9.12 4.73
CA TRP A 64 11.48 -9.97 4.59
C TRP A 64 11.52 -10.84 3.34
N ARG A 65 12.33 -10.48 2.34
CA ARG A 65 12.57 -11.29 1.15
C ARG A 65 13.19 -12.64 1.48
N LYS A 66 13.84 -12.78 2.64
CA LYS A 66 14.34 -14.07 3.15
C LYS A 66 13.24 -14.96 3.71
N ILE A 67 12.14 -14.36 4.18
CA ILE A 67 11.02 -15.08 4.81
C ILE A 67 10.06 -15.59 3.75
N TYR A 68 9.79 -14.78 2.73
CA TYR A 68 8.86 -15.07 1.64
C TYR A 68 9.59 -15.31 0.32
N ALA A 69 10.80 -15.88 0.37
CA ALA A 69 11.59 -16.17 -0.81
C ALA A 69 10.72 -16.88 -1.85
N LEU A 70 10.55 -16.21 -2.99
CA LEU A 70 9.89 -16.78 -4.16
C LEU A 70 10.86 -17.78 -4.79
N ASP A 71 10.39 -19.02 -4.98
CA ASP A 71 10.96 -19.88 -6.03
C ASP A 71 10.83 -19.20 -7.41
#